data_AF-A0A3D4W5T3-F1
#
_entry.id   AF-A0A3D4W5T3-F1
#
_cell.length_a   1.000
_cell.length_b   1.000
_cell.length_c   1.000
_cell.angle_alpha   90.00
_cell.angle_beta   90.00
_cell.angle_gamma   90.00
#
_symmetry.space_group_name_H-M   'P 1'
#
loop_
_entity.id
_entity.type
_entity.pdbx_description
1 polymer ?
#
loop_
_entity_poly.entity_id
_entity_poly.type
_entity_poly.pdbx_seq_one_letter_code
_entity_poly.pdbx_strand_id
1 'polypeptide(L)'
;METLANVPAIIENGPSWFNSIGTSTSKGTKVFALAGRIAITGLAEVNMGTSLKDLIYIIAGGVRDGKQLKAIQLGGPSGSCLPEKSLDVLIDYEALLEAGTIMGSGGRVVMDEDTCMVDIAKFFTDFLQRESC
;
A
#
# COMPACT_ATOMS: atom_id res chain seq x y z
N MET A 1 14.77 -5.98 2.22
CA MET A 1 15.79 -4.93 2.03
C MET A 1 15.45 -3.66 2.80
N GLU A 2 14.24 -3.10 2.66
CA GLU A 2 13.81 -1.86 3.34
C GLU A 2 14.17 -1.80 4.84
N THR A 3 13.88 -2.86 5.60
CA THR A 3 14.24 -2.95 7.02
C THR A 3 15.71 -2.67 7.30
N LEU A 4 16.62 -3.22 6.49
CA LEU A 4 18.06 -3.01 6.64
C LEU A 4 18.49 -1.65 6.11
N ALA A 5 17.80 -1.13 5.09
CA ALA A 5 18.07 0.19 4.52
C ALA A 5 17.76 1.33 5.50
N ASN A 6 16.86 1.12 6.46
CA ASN A 6 16.56 2.10 7.51
C ASN A 6 17.66 2.18 8.59
N VAL A 7 18.50 1.15 8.74
CA VAL A 7 19.48 1.05 9.84
C VAL A 7 20.50 2.20 9.84
N PRO A 8 21.14 2.58 8.71
CA PRO A 8 22.12 3.68 8.71
C PRO A 8 21.52 5.01 9.19
N ALA A 9 20.33 5.38 8.70
CA ALA A 9 19.67 6.61 9.08
C ALA A 9 19.26 6.62 10.56
N ILE A 10 18.86 5.47 11.10
CA ILE A 10 18.56 5.31 12.54
C ILE A 10 19.82 5.47 13.40
N ILE A 11 20.96 4.94 12.96
CA ILE A 11 22.23 5.10 13.68
C ILE A 11 22.68 6.56 13.67
N GLU A 12 22.54 7.24 12.54
CA GLU A 12 22.96 8.63 12.37
C GLU A 12 22.09 9.63 13.16
N ASN A 13 20.76 9.48 13.10
CA ASN A 13 19.81 10.42 13.73
C ASN A 13 19.33 9.98 15.12
N GLY A 14 19.69 8.76 15.54
CA GLY A 14 19.24 8.13 16.78
C GLY A 14 17.85 7.48 16.68
N PRO A 15 17.56 6.49 17.55
CA PRO A 15 16.30 5.75 17.52
C PRO A 15 15.09 6.62 17.85
N SER A 16 15.25 7.66 18.67
CA SER A 16 14.16 8.59 19.00
C SER A 16 13.65 9.36 17.79
N TRP A 17 14.51 9.66 16.81
CA TRP A 17 14.11 10.30 15.56
C TRP A 17 13.15 9.39 14.77
N PHE A 18 13.54 8.13 14.53
CA PHE A 18 12.70 7.19 13.80
C PHE A 18 11.38 6.89 14.52
N ASN A 19 11.42 6.78 15.86
CA ASN A 19 10.23 6.58 16.69
C ASN A 19 9.29 7.79 16.77
N SER A 20 9.76 8.98 16.41
CA SER A 20 8.95 10.20 16.33
C SER A 20 8.08 10.26 15.07
N ILE A 21 8.39 9.42 14.08
CA ILE A 21 7.64 9.29 12.83
C ILE A 21 6.71 8.08 12.96
N GLY A 22 5.48 8.22 12.47
CA GLY A 22 4.51 7.12 12.44
C GLY A 22 3.42 7.21 13.51
N THR A 23 2.75 6.08 13.74
CA THR A 23 1.71 5.92 14.77
C THR A 23 2.34 5.48 16.10
N SER A 24 1.52 5.21 17.12
CA SER A 24 1.99 4.63 18.38
C SER A 24 2.55 3.22 18.20
N THR A 25 1.93 2.41 17.34
CA THR A 25 2.25 0.99 17.11
C THR A 25 3.17 0.77 15.91
N SER A 26 3.11 1.66 14.92
CA SER A 26 3.88 1.56 13.67
C SER A 26 4.82 2.74 13.48
N LYS A 27 6.13 2.52 13.62
CA LYS A 27 7.16 3.56 13.57
C LYS A 27 7.82 3.71 12.20
N GLY A 28 8.27 4.93 11.93
CA GLY A 28 9.02 5.27 10.72
C GLY A 28 8.16 5.47 9.49
N THR A 29 8.77 5.19 8.34
CA THR A 29 8.20 5.37 7.02
C THR A 29 8.01 4.03 6.32
N LYS A 30 7.22 4.05 5.26
CA LYS A 30 6.99 2.92 4.37
C LYS A 30 7.07 3.35 2.93
N VAL A 31 7.82 2.61 2.13
CA VAL A 31 7.88 2.82 0.68
C VAL A 31 6.79 2.00 -0.01
N PHE A 32 6.00 2.67 -0.86
CA PHE A 32 5.00 2.05 -1.71
C PHE A 32 5.38 2.12 -3.18
N ALA A 33 5.24 0.99 -3.87
CA ALA A 33 5.25 0.92 -5.31
C ALA A 33 3.83 1.17 -5.83
N LEU A 34 3.64 2.37 -6.37
CA LEU A 34 2.39 2.87 -6.92
C LEU A 34 2.25 2.39 -8.37
N ALA A 35 1.32 1.45 -8.59
CA ALA A 35 1.01 0.90 -9.90
C ALA A 35 -0.51 0.76 -10.13
N GLY A 36 -0.89 0.44 -11.38
CA GLY A 36 -2.28 0.27 -11.78
C GLY A 36 -2.90 1.53 -12.40
N ARG A 37 -4.18 1.76 -12.12
CA ARG A 37 -5.04 2.82 -12.69
C ARG A 37 -4.93 4.15 -11.92
N ILE A 38 -3.71 4.62 -11.71
CA ILE A 38 -3.42 5.91 -11.05
C ILE A 38 -2.73 6.89 -11.99
N ALA A 39 -2.86 8.18 -11.69
CA ALA A 39 -2.28 9.27 -12.48
C ALA A 39 -0.76 9.28 -12.41
N ILE A 40 -0.19 9.13 -11.21
CA ILE A 40 1.27 9.12 -10.97
C ILE A 40 1.67 7.74 -10.46
N THR A 41 2.40 6.99 -11.30
CA THR A 41 3.03 5.71 -10.93
C THR A 41 4.47 5.92 -10.52
N GLY A 42 4.99 5.09 -9.61
CA GLY A 42 6.39 5.17 -9.17
C GLY A 42 6.57 4.66 -7.76
N LEU A 43 7.53 5.24 -7.05
CA LEU A 43 7.76 4.97 -5.63
C LEU A 43 7.35 6.19 -4.81
N ALA A 44 6.62 5.95 -3.72
CA ALA A 44 6.27 6.97 -2.74
C ALA A 44 6.65 6.47 -1.35
N GLU A 45 7.51 7.20 -0.66
CA GLU A 45 7.77 7.01 0.76
C GLU A 45 6.80 7.87 1.57
N VAL A 46 6.10 7.24 2.50
CA VAL A 46 5.11 7.90 3.36
C VAL A 46 5.35 7.56 4.81
N ASN A 47 4.95 8.46 5.71
CA ASN A 47 4.94 8.18 7.13
C ASN A 47 3.90 7.07 7.42
N MET A 48 4.23 6.17 8.34
CA MET A 48 3.20 5.30 8.92
C MET A 48 2.07 6.17 9.52
N GLY A 49 0.83 5.72 9.40
CA GLY A 49 -0.36 6.50 9.75
C GLY A 49 -0.89 7.41 8.65
N THR A 50 -0.24 7.54 7.50
CA THR A 50 -0.83 8.21 6.32
C THR A 50 -2.09 7.47 5.87
N SER A 51 -3.16 8.15 5.51
CA SER A 51 -4.39 7.48 5.06
C SER A 51 -4.24 6.88 3.64
N LEU A 52 -5.01 5.84 3.32
CA LEU A 52 -5.06 5.33 1.93
C LEU A 52 -5.56 6.42 0.97
N LYS A 53 -6.49 7.27 1.43
CA LYS A 53 -7.00 8.44 0.70
C LYS A 53 -5.89 9.41 0.30
N ASP A 54 -5.04 9.80 1.24
CA ASP A 54 -3.96 10.73 0.94
C ASP A 54 -2.95 10.11 -0.02
N LEU A 55 -2.64 8.81 0.15
CA LEU A 55 -1.77 8.12 -0.79
C LEU A 55 -2.35 8.14 -2.22
N ILE A 56 -3.64 7.87 -2.39
CA ILE A 56 -4.25 7.81 -3.72
C ILE A 56 -4.45 9.20 -4.31
N TYR A 57 -5.07 10.13 -3.59
CA TYR A 57 -5.53 11.40 -4.17
C TYR A 57 -4.52 12.54 -4.03
N ILE A 58 -3.73 12.57 -2.96
CA ILE A 58 -2.73 13.63 -2.74
C ILE A 58 -1.40 13.23 -3.38
N ILE A 59 -0.93 12.01 -3.12
CA ILE A 59 0.41 11.57 -3.55
C ILE A 59 0.38 10.99 -4.98
N ALA A 60 -0.55 10.07 -5.27
CA ALA A 60 -0.63 9.43 -6.59
C ALA A 60 -1.42 10.23 -7.64
N GLY A 61 -1.95 11.40 -7.27
CA GLY A 61 -2.69 12.29 -8.18
C GLY A 61 -4.09 11.77 -8.59
N GLY A 62 -4.64 10.82 -7.83
CA GLY A 62 -5.95 10.22 -8.08
C GLY A 62 -5.92 9.07 -9.10
N VAL A 63 -7.11 8.62 -9.46
CA VAL A 63 -7.32 7.56 -10.46
C VAL A 63 -7.11 8.14 -11.86
N ARG A 64 -6.47 7.36 -12.73
CA ARG A 64 -6.17 7.77 -14.11
C ARG A 64 -7.46 8.16 -14.84
N ASP A 65 -7.36 9.20 -15.68
CA ASP A 65 -8.47 9.74 -16.48
C ASP A 65 -9.67 10.25 -15.65
N GLY A 66 -9.49 10.47 -14.35
CA GLY A 66 -10.56 10.96 -13.46
C GLY A 66 -11.67 9.96 -13.18
N LYS A 67 -11.42 8.66 -13.41
CA LYS A 67 -12.39 7.58 -13.14
C LYS A 67 -12.61 7.35 -11.65
N GLN A 68 -13.67 6.61 -11.29
CA GLN A 68 -13.90 6.23 -9.90
C GLN A 68 -12.97 5.09 -9.48
N LEU A 69 -12.54 5.16 -8.23
CA LEU A 69 -11.79 4.10 -7.58
C LEU A 69 -12.72 2.91 -7.31
N LYS A 70 -12.36 1.73 -7.79
CA LYS A 70 -13.08 0.49 -7.46
C LYS A 70 -12.44 -0.21 -6.27
N ALA A 71 -11.13 -0.41 -6.31
CA ALA A 71 -10.41 -1.13 -5.27
C ALA A 71 -8.92 -0.78 -5.23
N ILE A 72 -8.31 -1.02 -4.07
CA ILE A 72 -6.86 -0.94 -3.84
C ILE A 72 -6.39 -2.32 -3.40
N GLN A 73 -5.51 -2.94 -4.18
CA GLN A 73 -4.84 -4.16 -3.75
C GLN A 73 -3.63 -3.80 -2.86
N LEU A 74 -3.57 -4.48 -1.71
CA LEU A 74 -2.46 -4.40 -0.75
C LEU A 74 -1.99 -5.81 -0.44
N GLY A 75 -0.74 -5.95 0.03
CA GLY A 75 -0.22 -7.24 0.49
C GLY A 75 0.34 -8.16 -0.61
N GLY A 76 0.43 -7.70 -1.87
CA GLY A 76 0.86 -8.56 -2.97
C GLY A 76 -0.21 -9.59 -3.37
N PRO A 77 0.15 -10.63 -4.15
CA PRO A 77 -0.82 -11.64 -4.62
C PRO A 77 -1.52 -12.40 -3.50
N SER A 78 -0.96 -12.38 -2.28
CA SER A 78 -1.52 -13.01 -1.09
C SER A 78 -2.38 -12.08 -0.22
N GLY A 79 -2.49 -10.80 -0.58
CA GLY A 79 -3.28 -9.84 0.16
C GLY A 79 -4.68 -9.64 -0.39
N SER A 80 -5.36 -8.59 0.07
CA SER A 80 -6.76 -8.33 -0.22
C SER A 80 -6.95 -7.09 -1.09
N CYS A 81 -8.08 -7.05 -1.80
CA CYS A 81 -8.55 -5.85 -2.51
C CYS A 81 -9.49 -5.08 -1.59
N LEU A 82 -9.03 -3.93 -1.08
CA LEU A 82 -9.87 -3.04 -0.27
C LEU A 82 -10.78 -2.20 -1.17
N PRO A 83 -12.09 -2.11 -0.87
CA PRO A 83 -13.01 -1.26 -1.61
C PRO A 83 -12.79 0.22 -1.29
N GLU A 84 -13.35 1.11 -2.12
CA GLU A 84 -13.29 2.57 -1.93
C GLU A 84 -13.70 3.03 -0.51
N LYS A 85 -14.70 2.40 0.10
CA LYS A 85 -15.14 2.72 1.47
C LYS A 85 -14.06 2.56 2.54
N SER A 86 -12.96 1.88 2.23
CA SER A 86 -11.82 1.68 3.13
C SER A 86 -10.73 2.76 2.97
N LEU A 87 -10.97 3.82 2.20
CA LEU A 87 -9.97 4.88 1.95
C LEU A 87 -9.48 5.60 3.21
N ASP A 88 -10.31 5.65 4.26
CA ASP A 88 -9.93 6.29 5.53
C ASP A 88 -9.06 5.40 6.42
N VAL A 89 -8.81 4.14 6.01
CA VAL A 89 -7.89 3.25 6.72
C VAL A 89 -6.48 3.85 6.69
N LEU A 90 -5.81 3.79 7.84
CA LEU A 90 -4.44 4.28 7.97
C LEU A 90 -3.45 3.23 7.53
N ILE A 91 -2.32 3.69 6.99
CA ILE A 91 -1.16 2.86 6.67
C ILE A 91 -0.45 2.51 7.98
N ASP A 92 -0.98 1.49 8.64
CA ASP A 92 -0.59 1.01 9.95
C ASP A 92 -0.82 -0.51 10.00
N TYR A 93 0.05 -1.27 10.65
CA TYR A 93 -0.02 -2.72 10.61
C TYR A 93 -1.33 -3.26 11.22
N GLU A 94 -1.72 -2.72 12.38
CA GLU A 94 -2.93 -3.12 13.08
C GLU A 94 -4.18 -2.66 12.32
N ALA A 95 -4.22 -1.39 11.88
CA ALA A 95 -5.38 -0.86 11.16
C ALA A 95 -5.64 -1.59 9.83
N LEU A 96 -4.58 -1.96 9.11
CA LEU A 96 -4.72 -2.74 7.87
C LEU A 96 -5.21 -4.16 8.13
N LEU A 97 -4.75 -4.79 9.22
CA LEU A 97 -5.20 -6.12 9.62
C LEU A 97 -6.69 -6.11 9.99
N GLU A 98 -7.13 -5.12 10.74
CA GLU A 98 -8.56 -4.91 11.08
C GLU A 98 -9.42 -4.66 9.83
N ALA A 99 -8.87 -3.98 8.82
CA ALA A 99 -9.52 -3.79 7.53
C ALA A 99 -9.56 -5.05 6.65
N GLY A 100 -9.01 -6.18 7.11
CA GLY A 100 -9.01 -7.46 6.39
C GLY A 100 -7.93 -7.56 5.30
N THR A 101 -6.83 -6.81 5.44
CA THR A 101 -5.68 -6.87 4.54
C THR A 101 -4.37 -6.86 5.32
N ILE A 102 -3.25 -6.86 4.62
CA ILE A 102 -1.91 -6.81 5.21
C ILE A 102 -1.07 -5.73 4.53
N MET A 103 -0.08 -5.20 5.25
CA MET A 103 0.87 -4.22 4.69
C MET A 103 1.68 -4.80 3.52
N GLY A 104 2.15 -6.04 3.67
CA GLY A 104 3.03 -6.70 2.71
C GLY A 104 4.32 -5.92 2.42
N SER A 105 4.84 -6.07 1.20
CA SER A 105 6.07 -5.43 0.74
C SER A 105 5.91 -3.97 0.33
N GLY A 106 4.69 -3.41 0.37
CA GLY A 106 4.41 -2.06 -0.14
C GLY A 106 4.05 -2.00 -1.64
N GLY A 107 3.89 -3.13 -2.33
CA GLY A 107 3.33 -3.13 -3.69
C GLY A 107 1.82 -2.86 -3.68
N ARG A 108 1.34 -1.94 -4.53
CA ARG A 108 -0.09 -1.62 -4.68
C ARG A 108 -0.54 -1.61 -6.13
N VAL A 109 -1.65 -2.28 -6.40
CA VAL A 109 -2.37 -2.15 -7.68
C VAL A 109 -3.70 -1.46 -7.44
N VAL A 110 -3.85 -0.26 -8.00
CA VAL A 110 -5.10 0.51 -7.95
C VAL A 110 -5.98 0.13 -9.14
N MET A 111 -7.26 -0.08 -8.88
CA MET A 111 -8.26 -0.54 -9.83
C MET A 111 -9.37 0.51 -9.98
N ASP A 112 -9.75 0.80 -11.22
CA ASP A 112 -10.83 1.71 -11.56
C ASP A 112 -12.17 0.96 -11.77
N GLU A 113 -13.24 1.71 -11.96
CA GLU A 113 -14.59 1.21 -12.26
C GLU A 113 -14.68 0.22 -13.43
N ASP A 114 -13.74 0.24 -14.38
CA ASP A 114 -13.69 -0.69 -15.52
C ASP A 114 -12.97 -2.01 -15.22
N THR A 115 -12.30 -2.11 -14.07
CA THR A 115 -11.54 -3.31 -13.72
C THR A 115 -12.48 -4.48 -13.35
N CYS A 116 -12.33 -5.62 -14.04
CA CYS A 116 -13.07 -6.84 -13.76
C CYS A 116 -12.46 -7.59 -12.56
N MET A 117 -13.19 -7.67 -11.45
CA MET A 117 -12.68 -8.35 -10.24
C MET A 117 -12.53 -9.86 -10.40
N VAL A 118 -13.28 -10.49 -11.33
CA VAL A 118 -13.13 -11.91 -11.65
C VAL A 118 -11.78 -12.15 -12.35
N ASP A 119 -11.39 -11.28 -13.27
CA ASP A 119 -10.10 -11.37 -13.95
C ASP A 119 -8.94 -11.14 -12.98
N ILE A 120 -9.10 -10.22 -12.02
CA ILE A 120 -8.12 -10.00 -10.96
C ILE A 120 -7.96 -11.23 -10.07
N ALA A 121 -9.08 -11.84 -9.64
CA ALA A 121 -9.04 -13.06 -8.83
C ALA A 121 -8.36 -14.20 -9.60
N LYS A 122 -8.75 -14.41 -10.87
CA LYS A 122 -8.12 -15.40 -11.75
C LYS A 122 -6.63 -15.15 -11.90
N PHE A 123 -6.22 -13.91 -12.17
CA PHE A 123 -4.82 -13.54 -12.33
C PHE A 123 -3.98 -13.90 -11.10
N PHE A 124 -4.43 -13.53 -9.90
CA PHE A 124 -3.69 -13.84 -8.67
C PHE A 124 -3.70 -15.33 -8.33
N THR A 125 -4.80 -16.05 -8.56
CA THR A 125 -4.84 -17.50 -8.37
C THR A 125 -3.91 -18.22 -9.36
N ASP A 126 -3.93 -17.85 -10.64
CA ASP A 126 -3.03 -18.40 -11.66
C ASP A 126 -1.56 -18.12 -11.31
N PHE A 127 -1.25 -16.92 -10.82
CA PHE A 127 0.09 -16.58 -10.34
C PHE A 127 0.53 -17.47 -9.17
N LEU A 128 -0.30 -17.58 -8.14
CA LEU A 128 0.00 -18.40 -6.96
C LEU A 128 0.17 -19.88 -7.32
N GLN A 129 -0.62 -20.39 -8.27
CA GLN A 129 -0.49 -21.76 -8.76
C GLN A 129 0.86 -21.99 -9.47
N ARG A 130 1.28 -21.04 -10.32
CA ARG A 130 2.53 -21.16 -11.10
C ARG A 130 3.78 -21.03 -10.25
N GLU A 131 3.73 -20.17 -9.23
CA GLU A 131 4.85 -19.93 -8.30
C GLU A 131 4.84 -20.88 -7.10
N SER A 132 3.95 -21.89 -7.10
CA SER A 132 3.95 -22.93 -6.08
C SER A 132 5.19 -23.81 -6.25
N CYS A 133 5.93 -24.00 -5.15
CA CYS A 133 7.14 -24.83 -5.08
C CYS A 133 6.86 -26.33 -5.21
#